data_AF-A0A5B0BL27-F1
#
_entry.id   AF-A0A5B0BL27-F1
#
_cell.length_a   1.000
_cell.length_b   1.000
_cell.length_c   1.000
_cell.angle_alpha   90.00
_cell.angle_beta   90.00
_cell.angle_gamma   90.00
#
_symmetry.space_group_name_H-M   'P 1'
#
loop_
_entity.id
_entity.type
_entity.pdbx_description
1 polymer ?
#
loop_
_entity_poly.entity_id
_entity_poly.type
_entity_poly.pdbx_seq_one_letter_code
_entity_poly.pdbx_strand_id
1 'polypeptide(L)'
;MVQQLTIFDAVPKEEAFGVGDTVEVVVNVEEKDVEDYYYLQDFVGLKGRVVKVIPGLQYEVQFKKKDRIGVFRHDELKRSEWNE
;
A
#
# COMPACT_ATOMS: atom_id res chain seq x y z
N MET A 1 35.61 27.45 -1.35
CA MET A 1 34.27 27.28 -0.74
C MET A 1 33.63 26.09 -1.44
N VAL A 2 33.45 24.97 -0.76
CA VAL A 2 32.96 23.71 -1.36
C VAL A 2 31.44 23.70 -1.17
N GLN A 3 30.67 23.79 -2.26
CA GLN A 3 29.22 23.61 -2.20
C GLN A 3 28.95 22.12 -2.02
N GLN A 4 28.55 21.75 -0.82
CA GLN A 4 28.12 20.41 -0.47
C GLN A 4 26.69 20.24 -1.03
N LEU A 5 26.56 19.56 -2.17
CA LEU A 5 25.25 19.14 -2.66
C LEU A 5 24.64 18.17 -1.66
N THR A 6 23.57 18.58 -0.98
CA THR A 6 22.71 17.74 -0.16
C THR A 6 21.89 16.83 -1.07
N ILE A 7 22.47 15.68 -1.45
CA ILE A 7 21.82 14.63 -2.28
C ILE A 7 20.68 13.92 -1.51
N PHE A 8 20.38 14.32 -0.27
CA PHE A 8 19.43 13.66 0.62
C PHE A 8 18.12 14.43 0.85
N ASP A 9 17.78 15.39 0.01
CA ASP A 9 16.40 15.90 -0.06
C ASP A 9 15.52 14.91 -0.84
N ALA A 10 15.45 13.66 -0.35
CA ALA A 10 14.32 12.81 -0.65
C ALA A 10 13.13 13.47 0.06
N VAL A 11 12.42 14.35 -0.65
CA VAL A 11 11.12 14.86 -0.24
C VAL A 11 10.36 13.65 0.28
N PRO A 12 9.97 13.61 1.57
CA PRO A 12 9.18 12.50 2.05
C PRO A 12 7.93 12.50 1.19
N LYS A 13 7.82 11.55 0.26
CA LYS A 13 6.57 11.25 -0.41
C LYS A 13 5.63 10.98 0.76
N GLU A 14 4.70 11.90 1.01
CA GLU A 14 3.78 11.84 2.14
C GLU A 14 3.36 10.38 2.31
N GLU A 15 3.63 9.80 3.49
CA GLU A 15 3.20 8.44 3.78
C GLU A 15 1.68 8.44 3.69
N ALA A 16 1.17 8.08 2.52
CA ALA A 16 -0.22 8.35 2.18
C ALA A 16 -1.19 7.43 2.95
N PHE A 17 -0.67 6.39 3.61
CA PHE A 17 -1.38 5.57 4.59
C PHE A 17 -0.52 5.37 5.84
N GLY A 18 -1.14 5.51 7.01
CA GLY A 18 -0.52 5.25 8.32
C GLY A 18 -0.95 3.92 8.93
N VAL A 19 -0.20 3.45 9.94
CA VAL A 19 -0.62 2.29 10.73
C VAL A 19 -1.96 2.60 11.41
N GLY A 20 -2.93 1.71 11.21
CA GLY A 20 -4.28 1.85 11.72
C GLY A 20 -5.28 2.34 10.67
N ASP A 21 -4.83 2.86 9.53
CA ASP A 21 -5.69 3.30 8.44
C ASP A 21 -6.46 2.12 7.84
N THR A 22 -7.69 2.39 7.41
CA THR A 22 -8.49 1.43 6.63
C THR A 22 -8.26 1.67 5.15
N VAL A 23 -7.88 0.60 4.46
CA VAL A 23 -7.58 0.61 3.04
C VAL A 23 -8.37 -0.50 2.35
N GLU A 24 -8.67 -0.29 1.09
CA GLU A 24 -9.30 -1.26 0.21
C GLU A 24 -8.33 -1.62 -0.91
N VAL A 25 -8.17 -2.92 -1.18
CA VAL A 25 -7.29 -3.38 -2.26
C VAL A 25 -8.00 -3.16 -3.58
N VAL A 26 -7.33 -2.44 -4.47
CA VAL A 26 -7.79 -2.16 -5.83
C VAL A 26 -6.78 -2.73 -6.82
N VAL A 27 -7.27 -3.38 -7.87
CA VAL A 27 -6.42 -3.78 -9.00
C VAL A 27 -6.31 -2.55 -9.88
N ASN A 28 -5.14 -1.93 -9.87
CA ASN A 28 -4.80 -0.87 -10.81
C ASN A 28 -3.67 -1.33 -11.75
N VAL A 29 -3.80 -2.57 -12.25
CA VAL A 29 -2.79 -3.21 -13.10
C VAL A 29 -3.34 -3.26 -14.52
N GLU A 30 -2.61 -2.72 -15.48
CA GLU A 30 -2.86 -3.01 -16.90
C GLU A 30 -2.68 -4.52 -17.11
N GLU A 31 -3.49 -5.15 -17.98
CA GLU A 31 -3.55 -6.62 -18.21
C GLU A 31 -2.21 -7.33 -18.54
N LYS A 32 -1.09 -6.61 -18.60
CA LYS A 32 0.22 -7.12 -19.03
C LYS A 32 1.09 -7.71 -17.92
N ASP A 33 0.80 -7.48 -16.64
CA ASP A 33 1.58 -8.04 -15.52
C ASP A 33 0.79 -9.12 -14.76
N VAL A 34 0.85 -10.34 -15.32
CA VAL A 34 0.01 -11.48 -14.94
C VAL A 34 0.30 -11.98 -13.51
N GLU A 35 1.54 -11.82 -13.02
CA GLU A 35 1.94 -12.31 -11.68
C GLU A 35 1.35 -11.46 -10.54
N ASP A 36 1.36 -10.14 -10.67
CA ASP A 36 0.79 -9.22 -9.68
C ASP A 36 -0.75 -9.35 -9.66
N TYR A 37 -1.38 -9.60 -10.81
CA TYR A 37 -2.83 -9.80 -10.92
C TYR A 37 -3.33 -11.00 -10.10
N TYR A 38 -2.67 -12.16 -10.17
CA TYR A 38 -3.12 -13.37 -9.48
C TYR A 38 -2.99 -13.28 -7.95
N TYR A 39 -1.97 -12.57 -7.44
CA TYR A 39 -1.84 -12.33 -6.01
C TYR A 39 -2.95 -11.40 -5.51
N LEU A 40 -3.22 -10.33 -6.25
CA LEU A 40 -4.21 -9.31 -5.87
C LEU A 40 -5.64 -9.84 -5.98
N GLN A 41 -5.94 -10.75 -6.91
CA GLN A 41 -7.29 -11.27 -7.19
C GLN A 41 -8.00 -11.78 -5.92
N ASP A 42 -7.24 -12.36 -5.00
CA ASP A 42 -7.75 -12.90 -3.75
C ASP A 42 -8.13 -11.82 -2.71
N PHE A 43 -7.66 -10.59 -2.90
CA PHE A 43 -7.82 -9.49 -1.95
C PHE A 43 -8.59 -8.30 -2.53
N VAL A 44 -8.78 -8.22 -3.85
CA VAL A 44 -9.52 -7.11 -4.51
C VAL A 44 -10.88 -6.88 -3.88
N GLY A 45 -11.20 -5.62 -3.58
CA GLY A 45 -12.46 -5.23 -2.95
C GLY A 45 -12.57 -5.63 -1.47
N LEU A 46 -11.54 -6.27 -0.90
CA LEU A 46 -11.46 -6.46 0.55
C LEU A 46 -10.93 -5.19 1.21
N LYS A 47 -11.60 -4.82 2.30
CA LYS A 47 -11.13 -3.80 3.23
C LYS A 47 -10.26 -4.45 4.29
N GLY A 48 -9.11 -3.85 4.53
CA GLY A 48 -8.18 -4.26 5.56
C GLY A 48 -7.63 -3.04 6.31
N ARG A 49 -6.88 -3.33 7.36
CA ARG A 49 -6.24 -2.31 8.20
C ARG A 49 -4.74 -2.38 8.01
N VAL A 50 -4.11 -1.24 7.78
CA VAL A 50 -2.65 -1.15 7.72
C VAL A 50 -2.10 -1.46 9.11
N VAL A 51 -1.27 -2.50 9.22
CA VAL A 51 -0.60 -2.88 10.47
C VAL A 51 0.86 -2.45 10.50
N LYS A 52 1.46 -2.19 9.32
CA LYS A 52 2.84 -1.74 9.19
C LYS A 52 3.06 -0.98 7.89
N VAL A 53 3.91 0.05 7.94
CA VAL A 53 4.42 0.77 6.78
C VAL A 53 5.85 0.30 6.50
N ILE A 54 6.14 -0.07 5.26
CA ILE A 54 7.44 -0.58 4.80
C ILE A 54 8.08 0.48 3.88
N PRO A 55 9.40 0.72 3.97
CA PRO A 55 10.12 1.58 3.04
C PRO A 55 9.85 1.20 1.58
N GLY A 56 9.73 2.20 0.71
CA GLY A 56 9.38 1.98 -0.69
C GLY A 56 7.87 1.93 -0.97
N LEU A 57 7.06 2.58 -0.12
CA LEU A 57 5.61 2.75 -0.30
C LEU A 57 4.86 1.41 -0.34
N GLN A 58 5.23 0.52 0.57
CA GLN A 58 4.57 -0.77 0.77
C GLN A 58 3.93 -0.84 2.15
N TYR A 59 2.87 -1.63 2.27
CA TYR A 59 2.03 -1.68 3.46
C TYR A 59 1.64 -3.12 3.78
N GLU A 60 1.81 -3.53 5.02
CA GLU A 60 1.19 -4.77 5.52
C GLU A 60 -0.25 -4.46 5.90
N VAL A 61 -1.20 -5.17 5.29
CA VAL A 61 -2.63 -4.99 5.50
C VAL A 61 -3.21 -6.27 6.06
N GLN A 62 -3.84 -6.16 7.24
CA GLN A 62 -4.59 -7.24 7.87
C GLN A 62 -6.05 -7.16 7.46
N PHE A 63 -6.59 -8.26 6.93
CA PHE A 63 -8.00 -8.34 6.54
C PHE A 63 -8.81 -9.01 7.64
N LYS A 64 -10.00 -8.51 7.96
CA LYS A 64 -10.88 -9.20 8.93
C LYS A 64 -11.49 -10.48 8.36
N LYS A 65 -11.71 -10.54 7.05
CA LYS A 65 -12.38 -11.66 6.36
C LYS A 65 -11.46 -12.83 6.05
N LYS A 66 -10.15 -12.58 5.98
CA LYS A 66 -9.11 -13.59 5.77
C LYS A 66 -8.12 -13.36 6.89
N ASP A 67 -7.94 -14.32 7.81
CA ASP A 67 -6.94 -14.26 8.89
C ASP A 67 -5.51 -14.35 8.33
N ARG A 68 -5.17 -13.39 7.47
CA ARG A 68 -3.96 -13.31 6.66
C ARG A 68 -3.58 -11.85 6.55
N ILE A 69 -2.28 -11.61 6.55
CA ILE A 69 -1.67 -10.31 6.28
C ILE A 69 -1.15 -10.38 4.85
N GLY A 70 -1.51 -9.40 4.03
CA GLY A 70 -0.95 -9.22 2.69
C GLY A 70 0.00 -8.02 2.66
N VAL A 71 0.95 -8.02 1.73
CA VAL A 71 1.85 -6.89 1.49
C VAL A 71 1.44 -6.26 0.17
N PHE A 72 1.14 -4.96 0.20
CA PHE A 72 0.62 -4.24 -0.97
C PHE A 72 1.40 -2.95 -1.18
N ARG A 73 1.54 -2.56 -2.44
CA ARG A 73 2.10 -1.26 -2.83
C ARG A 73 1.05 -0.16 -2.66
N HIS A 74 1.51 1.08 -2.60
CA HIS A 74 0.65 2.25 -2.49
C HIS A 74 -0.44 2.28 -3.57
N ASP A 75 -0.06 2.01 -4.83
CA ASP A 75 -0.95 2.10 -5.99
C ASP A 75 -1.99 0.96 -6.06
N GLU A 76 -1.81 -0.08 -5.25
CA GLU A 76 -2.74 -1.22 -5.11
C GLU A 76 -3.77 -0.99 -3.99
N LEU A 77 -3.66 0.13 -3.28
CA LEU A 77 -4.48 0.47 -2.14
C LEU A 77 -5.22 1.80 -2.36
N LYS A 78 -6.48 1.82 -1.96
CA LYS A 78 -7.29 3.03 -1.89
C LYS A 78 -7.71 3.30 -0.46
N ARG A 79 -7.66 4.56 -0.02
CA ARG A 79 -8.24 4.95 1.27
C ARG A 79 -9.72 4.65 1.25
N SER A 80 -10.20 3.89 2.22
CA SER A 80 -11.60 3.48 2.31
C SER A 80 -12.13 3.85 3.68
N GLU A 81 -13.32 4.46 3.71
CA GLU A 81 -13.99 4.75 4.97
C GLU A 81 -14.71 3.49 5.46
N TRP A 82 -14.56 3.21 6.76
CA TRP A 82 -15.28 2.13 7.43
C TRP A 82 -16.73 2.61 7.64
N ASN A 83 -17.57 2.42 6.62
CA ASN A 83 -19.02 2.48 6.86
C ASN A 83 -19.42 1.17 7.53
N GLU A 84 -19.74 1.29 8.82
CA GLU A 84 -20.34 0.27 9.67
C GLU A 84 -21.79 -0.01 9.25
#